data_AF-A0A9N9FLA1-F1
#
_entry.id   AF-A0A9N9FLA1-F1
#
_cell.length_a   1.000
_cell.length_b   1.000
_cell.length_c   1.000
_cell.angle_alpha   90.00
_cell.angle_beta   90.00
_cell.angle_gamma   90.00
#
_symmetry.space_group_name_H-M   'P 1'
#
loop_
_entity.id
_entity.type
_entity.pdbx_description
1 polymer ?
#
loop_
_entity_poly.entity_id
_entity_poly.type
_entity_poly.pdbx_seq_one_letter_code
_entity_poly.pdbx_strand_id
1 'polypeptide(L)'
;MAFKYKPSLVRLTLILSSFVLDVICFTPLPRFAQNSAHIGNRIYYMGGFVSLPEPIISDFFYLDISTFTSTDSGNLPWTELTGLDNLFTSWGTAVAGGANKDLFVLFGGQMTPSETSSIVIVYDTKSNTWSKPEISTVNETNLFFLNDMAILDTVNWAWSYGTQDGAPEARNDFSATILSNGYIVYIGGSNLNNRYVPMTQLNMYDTNSAAWINIEATGDTPNPRGGHSAVLTTDGRIIIYGGSFLISADGRYTAASPDLAVLETSNNNYVWSKPKASGISPPTIAYHAAYLVGDNMIISFGNITDKGPTSNLYALGTKDKNNYKWLTSLDIEASVPPGTISPVNNTSSNTGALVGAIIGSLIGLLLLGGGLFWFYRFNKNRKMMEGVIETPGESTDVGFSRRHETMNSTTTSQSSYDYSRNSTNTKVEEGDHSKEFPPSNLSIQYNLDIDDDDDDKEFRVLPEELQPEYLEKKYN
;
A
#
# COMPACT_ATOMS: atom_id res chain seq x y z
N MET A 1 -47.19 32.23 -39.22
CA MET A 1 -47.53 31.24 -38.17
C MET A 1 -46.25 30.95 -37.39
N ALA A 2 -46.21 31.23 -36.08
CA ALA A 2 -44.96 31.23 -35.30
C ALA A 2 -45.07 30.34 -34.06
N PHE A 3 -44.25 29.28 -34.00
CA PHE A 3 -44.18 28.40 -32.83
C PHE A 3 -43.32 29.05 -31.74
N LYS A 4 -43.94 29.42 -30.61
CA LYS A 4 -43.21 29.80 -29.39
C LYS A 4 -42.54 28.56 -28.78
N TYR A 5 -41.22 28.47 -28.93
CA TYR A 5 -40.41 27.50 -28.19
C TYR A 5 -40.59 27.72 -26.67
N LYS A 6 -40.95 26.68 -25.91
CA LYS A 6 -41.08 26.76 -24.45
C LYS A 6 -39.73 26.45 -23.79
N PRO A 7 -39.07 27.41 -23.10
CA PRO A 7 -37.78 27.17 -22.45
C PRO A 7 -37.86 26.24 -21.23
N SER A 8 -39.07 25.87 -20.78
CA SER A 8 -39.28 24.93 -19.68
C SER A 8 -38.78 23.52 -19.99
N LEU A 9 -38.87 23.06 -21.25
CA LEU A 9 -38.52 21.68 -21.59
C LEU A 9 -37.00 21.46 -21.51
N VAL A 10 -36.20 22.37 -22.08
CA VAL A 10 -34.72 22.31 -22.03
C VAL A 10 -34.20 22.39 -20.59
N ARG A 11 -34.82 23.20 -19.73
CA ARG A 11 -34.50 23.21 -18.30
C ARG A 11 -34.85 21.88 -17.62
N LEU A 12 -35.98 21.26 -17.96
CA LEU A 12 -36.34 19.95 -17.42
C LEU A 12 -35.39 18.85 -17.90
N THR A 13 -34.93 18.88 -19.16
CA THR A 13 -33.93 17.93 -19.67
C THR A 13 -32.57 18.10 -18.97
N LEU A 14 -32.12 19.35 -18.74
CA LEU A 14 -30.88 19.62 -18.00
C LEU A 14 -30.97 19.23 -16.51
N ILE A 15 -32.15 19.39 -15.91
CA ILE A 15 -32.41 18.91 -14.54
C ILE A 15 -32.41 17.38 -14.51
N LEU A 16 -33.06 16.70 -15.45
CA LEU A 16 -32.98 15.23 -15.51
C LEU A 16 -31.56 14.72 -15.81
N SER A 17 -30.76 15.40 -16.65
CA SER A 17 -29.36 15.01 -16.86
C SER A 17 -28.46 15.29 -15.65
N SER A 18 -28.89 16.11 -14.69
CA SER A 18 -28.23 16.25 -13.37
C SER A 18 -28.81 15.31 -12.31
N PHE A 19 -29.89 14.58 -12.62
CA PHE A 19 -30.42 13.47 -11.81
C PHE A 19 -30.11 12.09 -12.38
N VAL A 20 -29.42 12.00 -13.53
CA VAL A 20 -28.66 10.82 -13.97
C VAL A 20 -27.16 11.10 -13.83
N LEU A 21 -26.77 11.50 -12.62
CA LEU A 21 -25.51 11.03 -12.09
C LEU A 21 -25.72 9.56 -11.74
N ASP A 22 -25.28 8.65 -12.62
CA ASP A 22 -24.98 7.30 -12.18
C ASP A 22 -24.04 7.43 -10.97
N VAL A 23 -24.44 6.88 -9.82
CA VAL A 23 -23.57 6.84 -8.65
C VAL A 23 -22.46 5.85 -8.97
N ILE A 24 -21.37 6.36 -9.54
CA ILE A 24 -20.14 5.61 -9.77
C ILE A 24 -19.66 5.14 -8.40
N CYS A 25 -19.96 3.89 -8.07
CA CYS A 25 -19.51 3.27 -6.84
C CYS A 25 -17.98 3.21 -6.90
N PHE A 26 -17.31 4.05 -6.10
CA PHE A 26 -15.85 3.99 -5.99
C PHE A 26 -15.46 2.54 -5.65
N THR A 27 -14.53 2.00 -6.42
CA THR A 27 -14.07 0.61 -6.28
C THR A 27 -12.56 0.67 -6.13
N PRO A 28 -12.03 0.52 -4.90
CA PRO A 28 -10.60 0.67 -4.65
C PRO A 28 -9.78 -0.39 -5.40
N LEU A 29 -8.66 0.04 -5.99
CA LEU A 29 -7.75 -0.85 -6.69
C LEU A 29 -7.25 -1.99 -5.79
N PRO A 30 -7.03 -3.21 -6.35
CA PRO A 30 -6.36 -4.31 -5.67
C PRO A 30 -4.99 -3.89 -5.14
N ARG A 31 -4.75 -4.07 -3.83
CA ARG A 31 -3.57 -3.50 -3.14
C ARG A 31 -3.05 -4.37 -2.00
N PHE A 32 -1.87 -4.02 -1.47
CA PHE A 32 -1.34 -4.55 -0.20
C PHE A 32 -0.48 -3.52 0.51
N ALA A 33 -0.14 -3.76 1.79
CA ALA A 33 0.64 -2.83 2.63
C ALA A 33 0.07 -1.39 2.68
N GLN A 34 -1.24 -1.26 2.47
CA GLN A 34 -1.99 -0.03 2.66
C GLN A 34 -2.13 0.32 4.14
N ASN A 35 -2.14 1.61 4.45
CA ASN A 35 -2.42 2.11 5.78
C ASN A 35 -3.94 2.01 6.01
N SER A 36 -4.40 1.67 7.22
CA SER A 36 -5.83 1.64 7.53
C SER A 36 -6.12 1.87 9.01
N ALA A 37 -7.33 2.33 9.35
CA ALA A 37 -7.80 2.41 10.73
C ALA A 37 -9.33 2.23 10.84
N HIS A 38 -9.78 1.50 11.85
CA HIS A 38 -11.20 1.33 12.19
C HIS A 38 -11.65 2.45 13.14
N ILE A 39 -12.56 3.31 12.67
CA ILE A 39 -13.05 4.51 13.37
C ILE A 39 -14.59 4.52 13.30
N GLY A 40 -15.24 4.37 14.47
CA GLY A 40 -16.71 4.32 14.55
C GLY A 40 -17.30 3.18 13.71
N ASN A 41 -18.16 3.51 12.76
CA ASN A 41 -18.76 2.55 11.83
C ASN A 41 -18.04 2.50 10.46
N ARG A 42 -16.75 2.83 10.41
CA ARG A 42 -15.97 2.89 9.15
C ARG A 42 -14.59 2.30 9.32
N ILE A 43 -14.09 1.66 8.27
CA ILE A 43 -12.67 1.32 8.15
C ILE A 43 -12.11 2.24 7.07
N TYR A 44 -11.22 3.15 7.46
CA TYR A 44 -10.52 4.08 6.58
C TYR A 44 -9.25 3.42 6.03
N TYR A 45 -8.87 3.77 4.81
CA TYR A 45 -7.71 3.23 4.08
C TYR A 45 -6.97 4.35 3.35
N MET A 46 -5.64 4.28 3.31
CA MET A 46 -4.79 5.19 2.54
C MET A 46 -3.66 4.45 1.82
N GLY A 47 -3.54 4.68 0.51
CA GLY A 47 -2.42 4.22 -0.31
C GLY A 47 -2.24 2.69 -0.35
N GLY A 48 -1.00 2.23 -0.22
CA GLY A 48 -0.57 0.86 -0.43
C GLY A 48 0.07 0.62 -1.80
N PHE A 49 0.59 -0.58 -1.99
CA PHE A 49 1.17 -1.05 -3.25
C PHE A 49 0.12 -1.66 -4.16
N VAL A 50 0.20 -1.38 -5.47
CA VAL A 50 -0.66 -1.94 -6.51
C VAL A 50 0.16 -2.42 -7.72
N SER A 51 -0.49 -3.11 -8.66
CA SER A 51 0.11 -3.45 -9.96
C SER A 51 0.32 -2.21 -10.83
N LEU A 52 1.34 -2.23 -11.70
CA LEU A 52 1.70 -1.17 -12.65
C LEU A 52 0.46 -0.55 -13.38
N PRO A 53 0.46 0.76 -13.69
CA PRO A 53 1.64 1.61 -13.90
C PRO A 53 2.27 2.23 -12.65
N GLU A 54 1.49 2.76 -11.71
CA GLU A 54 2.00 3.42 -10.51
C GLU A 54 2.04 2.41 -9.35
N PRO A 55 3.22 1.94 -8.89
CA PRO A 55 3.30 0.83 -7.95
C PRO A 55 2.87 1.18 -6.52
N ILE A 56 2.76 2.46 -6.18
CA ILE A 56 2.27 2.99 -4.89
C ILE A 56 1.23 4.06 -5.22
N ILE A 57 0.15 4.14 -4.43
CA ILE A 57 -0.94 5.12 -4.62
C ILE A 57 -1.18 6.02 -3.41
N SER A 58 -1.96 7.08 -3.63
CA SER A 58 -2.20 8.21 -2.73
C SER A 58 -3.69 8.43 -2.42
N ASP A 59 -4.55 7.48 -2.81
CA ASP A 59 -5.98 7.54 -2.59
C ASP A 59 -6.34 7.37 -1.10
N PHE A 60 -7.44 8.00 -0.69
CA PHE A 60 -7.97 7.94 0.66
C PHE A 60 -9.48 7.70 0.61
N PHE A 61 -9.96 6.69 1.34
CA PHE A 61 -11.34 6.24 1.26
C PHE A 61 -11.73 5.46 2.52
N TYR A 62 -13.02 5.13 2.67
CA TYR A 62 -13.48 4.20 3.71
C TYR A 62 -14.44 3.14 3.18
N LEU A 63 -14.52 2.03 3.89
CA LEU A 63 -15.64 1.08 3.88
C LEU A 63 -16.62 1.45 4.99
N ASP A 64 -17.89 1.69 4.68
CA ASP A 64 -18.92 1.83 5.71
C ASP A 64 -19.36 0.44 6.19
N ILE A 65 -19.11 0.12 7.46
CA ILE A 65 -19.44 -1.18 8.04
C ILE A 65 -20.79 -1.17 8.76
N SER A 66 -21.51 -0.04 8.82
CA SER A 66 -22.86 0.02 9.40
C SER A 66 -23.88 -0.80 8.63
N THR A 67 -23.68 -0.98 7.32
CA THR A 67 -24.54 -1.78 6.44
C THR A 67 -24.01 -3.19 6.20
N PHE A 68 -22.92 -3.62 6.86
CA PHE A 68 -22.25 -4.90 6.59
C PHE A 68 -23.07 -6.11 7.11
N THR A 69 -24.14 -6.41 6.39
CA THR A 69 -24.87 -7.68 6.46
C THR A 69 -24.34 -8.61 5.38
N SER A 70 -24.30 -9.92 5.65
CA SER A 70 -23.58 -10.90 4.79
C SER A 70 -24.36 -11.29 3.52
N THR A 71 -24.98 -10.33 2.86
CA THR A 71 -25.96 -10.54 1.78
C THR A 71 -25.82 -9.60 0.58
N ASP A 72 -25.07 -8.49 0.69
CA ASP A 72 -25.00 -7.47 -0.38
C ASP A 72 -23.94 -7.83 -1.45
N SER A 73 -24.34 -8.70 -2.39
CA SER A 73 -23.50 -9.24 -3.46
C SER A 73 -23.42 -8.32 -4.71
N GLY A 74 -23.03 -7.06 -4.52
CA GLY A 74 -22.98 -6.09 -5.63
C GLY A 74 -22.09 -4.89 -5.37
N ASN A 75 -22.64 -3.86 -4.70
CA ASN A 75 -21.91 -2.64 -4.40
C ASN A 75 -21.50 -2.65 -2.91
N LEU A 76 -20.23 -2.96 -2.64
CA LEU A 76 -19.65 -2.70 -1.33
C LEU A 76 -19.70 -1.19 -1.04
N PRO A 77 -20.03 -0.76 0.20
CA PRO A 77 -20.27 0.64 0.57
C PRO A 77 -18.95 1.42 0.75
N TRP A 78 -18.14 1.45 -0.30
CA TRP A 78 -16.92 2.24 -0.37
C TRP A 78 -17.27 3.72 -0.62
N THR A 79 -16.51 4.63 -0.03
CA THR A 79 -16.60 6.08 -0.29
C THR A 79 -15.22 6.68 -0.40
N GLU A 80 -14.91 7.25 -1.57
CA GLU A 80 -13.70 8.05 -1.79
C GLU A 80 -13.77 9.37 -1.02
N LEU A 81 -12.63 9.83 -0.52
CA LEU A 81 -12.47 11.08 0.19
C LEU A 81 -11.36 11.91 -0.44
N THR A 82 -11.38 13.22 -0.18
CA THR A 82 -10.25 14.10 -0.54
C THR A 82 -9.03 13.71 0.30
N GLY A 83 -8.08 13.01 -0.33
CA GLY A 83 -6.75 12.73 0.24
C GLY A 83 -5.86 13.98 0.33
N LEU A 84 -4.58 13.76 0.57
CA LEU A 84 -3.55 14.81 0.49
C LEU A 84 -2.90 14.78 -0.89
N ASP A 85 -2.84 15.95 -1.54
CA ASP A 85 -2.34 16.10 -2.92
C ASP A 85 -0.94 15.49 -3.10
N ASN A 86 -0.87 14.42 -3.90
CA ASN A 86 0.36 13.69 -4.23
C ASN A 86 1.08 13.02 -3.05
N LEU A 87 0.39 12.72 -1.94
CA LEU A 87 0.98 11.97 -0.80
C LEU A 87 0.80 10.46 -0.98
N PHE A 88 1.80 9.81 -1.59
CA PHE A 88 1.87 8.35 -1.78
C PHE A 88 2.39 7.67 -0.52
N THR A 89 1.67 6.66 -0.01
CA THR A 89 1.97 6.06 1.30
C THR A 89 1.85 4.54 1.30
N SER A 90 2.72 3.85 2.05
CA SER A 90 2.67 2.39 2.25
C SER A 90 3.56 1.98 3.43
N TRP A 91 3.35 0.77 3.98
CA TRP A 91 4.12 0.22 5.12
C TRP A 91 4.10 1.06 6.42
N GLY A 92 3.21 2.05 6.54
CA GLY A 92 3.04 2.84 7.74
C GLY A 92 2.07 2.18 8.71
N THR A 93 1.88 2.81 9.87
CA THR A 93 0.80 2.48 10.80
C THR A 93 -0.27 3.57 10.74
N ALA A 94 -1.53 3.18 10.74
CA ALA A 94 -2.63 4.11 10.95
C ALA A 94 -3.53 3.60 12.08
N VAL A 95 -4.00 4.52 12.92
CA VAL A 95 -4.77 4.20 14.12
C VAL A 95 -5.86 5.24 14.40
N ALA A 96 -6.88 4.83 15.14
CA ALA A 96 -7.89 5.73 15.69
C ALA A 96 -7.31 6.49 16.90
N GLY A 97 -7.00 7.77 16.71
CA GLY A 97 -6.39 8.64 17.73
C GLY A 97 -7.27 9.82 18.14
N GLY A 98 -6.73 10.68 19.00
CA GLY A 98 -7.45 11.78 19.60
C GLY A 98 -8.37 11.36 20.76
N ALA A 99 -8.83 12.34 21.54
CA ALA A 99 -9.55 12.08 22.79
C ALA A 99 -10.87 11.30 22.63
N ASN A 100 -11.51 11.33 21.45
CA ASN A 100 -12.72 10.57 21.17
C ASN A 100 -12.50 9.39 20.19
N LYS A 101 -11.25 9.08 19.84
CA LYS A 101 -10.88 8.08 18.81
C LYS A 101 -11.51 8.36 17.43
N ASP A 102 -11.61 9.65 17.10
CA ASP A 102 -12.26 10.22 15.93
C ASP A 102 -11.27 10.78 14.89
N LEU A 103 -9.97 10.63 15.13
CA LEU A 103 -8.91 11.02 14.19
C LEU A 103 -8.30 9.78 13.52
N PHE A 104 -8.14 9.81 12.21
CA PHE A 104 -7.25 8.89 11.50
C PHE A 104 -5.83 9.44 11.63
N VAL A 105 -5.00 8.78 12.43
CA VAL A 105 -3.61 9.18 12.68
C VAL A 105 -2.70 8.22 11.94
N LEU A 106 -2.04 8.70 10.89
CA LEU A 106 -1.03 8.01 10.10
C LEU A 106 0.37 8.37 10.63
N PHE A 107 1.24 7.37 10.76
CA PHE A 107 2.64 7.54 11.17
C PHE A 107 3.57 6.58 10.43
N GLY A 108 4.75 7.09 10.05
CA GLY A 108 5.85 6.29 9.51
C GLY A 108 5.54 5.60 8.17
N GLY A 109 6.29 4.53 7.87
CA GLY A 109 6.27 3.86 6.58
C GLY A 109 6.98 4.64 5.47
N GLN A 110 6.78 4.21 4.23
CA GLN A 110 7.23 4.94 3.05
C GLN A 110 6.22 6.05 2.73
N MET A 111 6.65 7.31 2.84
CA MET A 111 5.87 8.48 2.40
C MET A 111 6.61 9.23 1.29
N THR A 112 5.92 9.54 0.19
CA THR A 112 6.45 10.34 -0.93
C THR A 112 5.45 11.45 -1.29
N PRO A 113 5.87 12.72 -1.44
CA PRO A 113 7.21 13.26 -1.16
C PRO A 113 7.60 13.07 0.32
N SER A 114 8.90 13.16 0.62
CA SER A 114 9.37 12.99 1.99
C SER A 114 8.93 14.14 2.88
N GLU A 115 8.17 13.82 3.93
CA GLU A 115 7.56 14.80 4.83
C GLU A 115 8.56 15.28 5.89
N THR A 116 9.52 16.10 5.44
CA THR A 116 10.69 16.57 6.20
C THR A 116 10.38 17.40 7.45
N SER A 117 9.11 17.69 7.73
CA SER A 117 8.63 18.45 8.91
C SER A 117 7.64 17.70 9.79
N SER A 118 7.04 16.58 9.36
CA SER A 118 6.05 15.84 10.15
C SER A 118 5.86 14.41 9.64
N ILE A 119 6.43 13.45 10.38
CA ILE A 119 6.23 12.00 10.19
C ILE A 119 4.87 11.49 10.68
N VAL A 120 4.04 12.36 11.26
CA VAL A 120 2.66 12.12 11.70
C VAL A 120 1.71 12.99 10.88
N ILE A 121 0.64 12.40 10.37
CA ILE A 121 -0.35 13.06 9.51
C ILE A 121 -1.74 12.66 10.00
N VAL A 122 -2.64 13.63 10.14
CA VAL A 122 -3.91 13.45 10.87
C VAL A 122 -5.10 13.93 10.05
N TYR A 123 -6.11 13.07 9.91
CA TYR A 123 -7.41 13.44 9.33
C TYR A 123 -8.51 13.37 10.39
N ASP A 124 -9.20 14.49 10.61
CA ASP A 124 -10.37 14.57 11.50
C ASP A 124 -11.62 14.11 10.74
N THR A 125 -12.26 13.04 11.24
CA THR A 125 -13.42 12.40 10.57
C THR A 125 -14.75 13.15 10.74
N LYS A 126 -14.79 14.22 11.54
CA LYS A 126 -15.95 15.08 11.78
C LYS A 126 -15.89 16.36 10.94
N SER A 127 -14.73 17.03 10.89
CA SER A 127 -14.52 18.19 10.02
C SER A 127 -14.20 17.80 8.58
N ASN A 128 -13.71 16.57 8.35
CA ASN A 128 -13.18 16.07 7.08
C ASN A 128 -11.91 16.83 6.63
N THR A 129 -11.07 17.27 7.57
CA THR A 129 -9.86 18.06 7.30
C THR A 129 -8.58 17.35 7.69
N TRP A 130 -7.56 17.45 6.83
CA TRP A 130 -6.19 17.05 7.14
C TRP A 130 -5.45 18.10 7.97
N SER A 131 -4.50 17.64 8.78
CA SER A 131 -3.58 18.46 9.57
C SER A 131 -2.25 17.73 9.81
N LYS A 132 -1.21 18.50 10.13
CA LYS A 132 0.10 18.01 10.57
C LYS A 132 0.34 18.60 11.96
N PRO A 133 0.30 17.81 13.05
CA PRO A 133 0.46 18.34 14.40
C PRO A 133 1.91 18.75 14.64
N GLU A 134 2.12 19.92 15.27
CA GLU A 134 3.43 20.34 15.75
C GLU A 134 3.83 19.48 16.96
N ILE A 135 4.48 18.35 16.70
CA ILE A 135 5.00 17.46 17.73
C ILE A 135 6.41 17.91 18.11
N SER A 136 6.67 18.04 19.42
CA SER A 136 8.02 18.30 19.94
C SER A 136 8.96 17.18 19.51
N THR A 137 9.95 17.51 18.67
CA THR A 137 10.80 16.53 18.00
C THR A 137 11.70 15.78 18.97
N VAL A 138 11.79 14.46 18.78
CA VAL A 138 13.02 13.72 19.05
C VAL A 138 13.74 13.52 17.72
N ASN A 139 15.06 13.70 17.71
CA ASN A 139 15.87 13.47 16.52
C ASN A 139 16.17 11.98 16.38
N GLU A 140 15.61 11.32 15.37
CA GLU A 140 16.02 9.97 14.97
C GLU A 140 16.37 9.89 13.48
N THR A 141 17.24 8.93 13.16
CA THR A 141 17.98 8.91 11.88
C THR A 141 17.89 7.56 11.19
N ASN A 142 17.34 7.58 9.97
CA ASN A 142 17.44 6.56 8.92
C ASN A 142 16.71 5.21 9.15
N LEU A 143 16.47 4.55 8.01
CA LEU A 143 15.59 3.39 7.85
C LEU A 143 16.28 2.09 8.27
N PHE A 144 16.37 1.84 9.57
CA PHE A 144 16.87 0.58 10.13
C PHE A 144 15.76 -0.23 10.81
N PHE A 145 16.01 -1.53 11.03
CA PHE A 145 15.18 -2.32 11.95
C PHE A 145 15.48 -1.83 13.36
N LEU A 146 14.47 -1.34 14.06
CA LEU A 146 14.58 -0.88 15.44
C LEU A 146 13.87 -1.87 16.39
N ASN A 147 14.20 -1.75 17.67
CA ASN A 147 13.43 -2.31 18.78
C ASN A 147 13.10 -1.23 19.83
N ASP A 148 13.09 0.03 19.39
CA ASP A 148 12.65 1.16 20.19
C ASP A 148 11.18 0.95 20.65
N MET A 149 10.77 1.76 21.63
CA MET A 149 9.40 1.78 22.10
C MET A 149 8.89 3.22 22.10
N ALA A 150 8.89 3.87 20.93
CA ALA A 150 8.31 5.19 20.75
C ALA A 150 6.78 5.17 21.03
N ILE A 151 6.33 6.10 21.87
CA ILE A 151 4.93 6.24 22.31
C ILE A 151 4.45 7.65 21.97
N LEU A 152 3.46 7.73 21.06
CA LEU A 152 2.81 8.97 20.66
C LEU A 152 1.54 9.21 21.48
N ASP A 153 1.52 10.30 22.25
CA ASP A 153 0.29 10.84 22.80
C ASP A 153 -0.48 11.59 21.69
N THR A 154 -1.60 11.02 21.24
CA THR A 154 -2.46 11.62 20.19
C THR A 154 -3.50 12.61 20.72
N VAL A 155 -3.46 12.95 22.01
CA VAL A 155 -4.25 14.02 22.63
C VAL A 155 -3.38 15.27 22.84
N ASN A 156 -2.16 15.09 23.35
CA ASN A 156 -1.22 16.17 23.64
C ASN A 156 -0.15 16.38 22.55
N TRP A 157 -0.10 15.52 21.53
CA TRP A 157 0.86 15.55 20.41
C TRP A 157 2.32 15.58 20.87
N ALA A 158 2.69 14.63 21.72
CA ALA A 158 4.03 14.48 22.28
C ALA A 158 4.58 13.05 22.08
N TRP A 159 5.86 12.94 21.77
CA TRP A 159 6.60 11.68 21.82
C TRP A 159 7.15 11.42 23.23
N SER A 160 7.19 10.14 23.59
CA SER A 160 7.89 9.61 24.76
C SER A 160 8.42 8.20 24.42
N TYR A 161 9.22 7.61 25.30
CA TYR A 161 9.73 6.25 25.11
C TYR A 161 9.36 5.35 26.29
N GLY A 162 8.89 4.14 25.97
CA GLY A 162 8.84 3.03 26.91
C GLY A 162 10.24 2.48 27.21
N THR A 163 10.35 1.59 28.21
CA THR A 163 11.65 0.99 28.54
C THR A 163 12.20 0.12 27.40
N GLN A 164 13.53 0.07 27.31
CA GLN A 164 14.28 -0.87 26.49
C GLN A 164 14.74 -2.10 27.28
N ASP A 165 14.59 -2.10 28.60
CA ASP A 165 14.92 -3.26 29.44
C ASP A 165 13.94 -4.42 29.18
N GLY A 166 14.49 -5.59 28.84
CA GLY A 166 13.72 -6.77 28.43
C GLY A 166 13.07 -6.70 27.03
N ALA A 167 13.34 -5.65 26.24
CA ALA A 167 12.74 -5.44 24.92
C ALA A 167 13.08 -6.55 23.90
N PRO A 168 12.20 -6.81 22.91
CA PRO A 168 12.45 -7.80 21.85
C PRO A 168 13.68 -7.48 20.98
N GLU A 169 14.22 -8.50 20.30
CA GLU A 169 15.10 -8.28 19.14
C GLU A 169 14.39 -7.48 18.04
N ALA A 170 15.12 -6.56 17.41
CA ALA A 170 14.67 -5.72 16.30
C ALA A 170 14.15 -6.54 15.11
N ARG A 171 12.92 -6.23 14.69
CA ARG A 171 12.15 -7.02 13.73
C ARG A 171 11.09 -6.19 13.01
N ASN A 172 10.67 -6.64 11.84
CA ASN A 172 9.53 -6.09 11.09
C ASN A 172 8.40 -7.12 10.99
N ASP A 173 7.29 -6.75 10.33
CA ASP A 173 6.22 -7.64 9.86
C ASP A 173 5.49 -8.46 10.95
N PHE A 174 5.67 -8.13 12.23
CA PHE A 174 4.94 -8.68 13.36
C PHE A 174 3.53 -8.09 13.48
N SER A 175 2.65 -8.76 14.23
CA SER A 175 1.39 -8.16 14.68
C SER A 175 1.50 -7.74 16.14
N ALA A 176 0.78 -6.67 16.53
CA ALA A 176 0.71 -6.18 17.89
C ALA A 176 -0.77 -6.00 18.29
N THR A 177 -1.19 -6.60 19.41
CA THR A 177 -2.59 -6.60 19.85
C THR A 177 -2.69 -6.26 21.34
N ILE A 178 -3.43 -5.21 21.70
CA ILE A 178 -3.66 -4.81 23.09
C ILE A 178 -4.83 -5.59 23.71
N LEU A 179 -4.56 -6.26 24.83
CA LEU A 179 -5.53 -7.00 25.65
C LEU A 179 -6.27 -6.08 26.62
N SER A 180 -7.45 -6.53 27.08
CA SER A 180 -8.33 -5.77 27.99
C SER A 180 -7.75 -5.53 29.40
N ASN A 181 -6.65 -6.19 29.75
CA ASN A 181 -5.88 -5.99 30.97
C ASN A 181 -4.65 -5.07 30.79
N GLY A 182 -4.44 -4.51 29.59
CA GLY A 182 -3.37 -3.55 29.31
C GLY A 182 -2.05 -4.14 28.81
N TYR A 183 -1.95 -5.45 28.57
CA TYR A 183 -0.80 -6.01 27.86
C TYR A 183 -0.92 -5.82 26.35
N ILE A 184 0.12 -5.29 25.70
CA ILE A 184 0.28 -5.41 24.24
C ILE A 184 1.05 -6.69 23.97
N VAL A 185 0.46 -7.62 23.20
CA VAL A 185 1.09 -8.88 22.78
C VAL A 185 1.64 -8.70 21.37
N TYR A 186 2.92 -8.98 21.19
CA TYR A 186 3.66 -8.91 19.92
C TYR A 186 3.92 -10.33 19.42
N ILE A 187 3.50 -10.63 18.18
CA ILE A 187 3.49 -11.99 17.62
C ILE A 187 4.21 -12.04 16.28
N GLY A 188 5.14 -12.99 16.14
CA GLY A 188 5.84 -13.29 14.88
C GLY A 188 6.75 -12.16 14.40
N GLY A 189 6.76 -11.96 13.08
CA GLY A 189 7.66 -11.04 12.38
C GLY A 189 9.01 -11.68 12.03
N SER A 190 9.87 -10.91 11.37
CA SER A 190 11.22 -11.30 10.93
C SER A 190 12.28 -10.37 11.50
N ASN A 191 13.35 -10.93 12.09
CA ASN A 191 14.46 -10.14 12.60
C ASN A 191 15.46 -9.74 11.50
N LEU A 192 16.45 -8.91 11.86
CA LEU A 192 17.56 -8.43 11.01
C LEU A 192 18.27 -9.50 10.15
N ASN A 193 18.21 -10.78 10.53
CA ASN A 193 18.83 -11.89 9.80
C ASN A 193 17.84 -12.61 8.85
N ASN A 194 16.71 -11.98 8.53
CA ASN A 194 15.55 -12.56 7.83
C ASN A 194 15.00 -13.84 8.49
N ARG A 195 15.26 -14.06 9.78
CA ARG A 195 14.75 -15.20 10.54
C ARG A 195 13.40 -14.83 11.14
N TYR A 196 12.40 -15.66 10.86
CA TYR A 196 11.05 -15.48 11.40
C TYR A 196 10.99 -15.99 12.84
N VAL A 197 10.38 -15.19 13.70
CA VAL A 197 10.30 -15.46 15.15
C VAL A 197 9.39 -16.69 15.39
N PRO A 198 9.81 -17.66 16.22
CA PRO A 198 8.96 -18.80 16.61
C PRO A 198 7.64 -18.32 17.22
N MET A 199 6.51 -18.87 16.79
CA MET A 199 5.20 -18.43 17.29
C MET A 199 4.95 -18.84 18.76
N THR A 200 5.79 -19.71 19.34
CA THR A 200 5.84 -19.93 20.80
C THR A 200 6.35 -18.70 21.55
N GLN A 201 7.23 -17.90 20.95
CA GLN A 201 7.83 -16.73 21.60
C GLN A 201 6.89 -15.52 21.52
N LEU A 202 6.22 -15.21 22.63
CA LEU A 202 5.43 -13.99 22.78
C LEU A 202 6.26 -12.95 23.54
N ASN A 203 6.50 -11.81 22.91
CA ASN A 203 6.99 -10.62 23.59
C ASN A 203 5.76 -9.78 23.99
N MET A 204 5.73 -9.27 25.21
CA MET A 204 4.59 -8.52 25.75
C MET A 204 5.05 -7.25 26.45
N TYR A 205 4.27 -6.17 26.33
CA TYR A 205 4.50 -4.91 27.04
C TYR A 205 3.35 -4.60 27.99
N ASP A 206 3.64 -4.44 29.28
CA ASP A 206 2.68 -3.98 30.29
C ASP A 206 2.51 -2.46 30.21
N THR A 207 1.37 -1.97 29.74
CA THR A 207 1.11 -0.53 29.67
C THR A 207 0.88 0.13 31.04
N ASN A 208 0.66 -0.66 32.10
CA ASN A 208 0.46 -0.16 33.47
C ASN A 208 1.79 0.01 34.22
N SER A 209 2.70 -0.95 34.05
CA SER A 209 4.04 -0.92 34.71
C SER A 209 5.17 -0.48 33.78
N ALA A 210 4.88 -0.16 32.52
CA ALA A 210 5.82 0.26 31.48
C ALA A 210 6.99 -0.71 31.24
N ALA A 211 6.76 -2.03 31.36
CA ALA A 211 7.79 -3.06 31.37
C ALA A 211 7.54 -4.18 30.35
N TRP A 212 8.61 -4.80 29.84
CA TRP A 212 8.53 -5.96 28.96
C TRP A 212 8.44 -7.28 29.74
N ILE A 213 7.67 -8.23 29.19
CA ILE A 213 7.52 -9.59 29.68
C ILE A 213 7.70 -10.55 28.49
N ASN A 214 8.41 -11.64 28.71
CA ASN A 214 8.63 -12.68 27.70
C ASN A 214 7.91 -13.95 28.13
N ILE A 215 7.02 -14.46 27.28
CA ILE A 215 6.18 -15.63 27.56
C ILE A 215 6.40 -16.69 26.47
N GLU A 216 6.52 -17.96 26.88
CA GLU A 216 6.48 -19.10 25.98
C GLU A 216 5.06 -19.66 25.90
N ALA A 217 4.41 -19.47 24.76
CA ALA A 217 3.09 -20.02 24.46
C ALA A 217 3.19 -21.52 24.11
N THR A 218 2.15 -22.26 24.46
CA THR A 218 2.10 -23.73 24.34
C THR A 218 0.98 -24.17 23.38
N GLY A 219 0.77 -25.49 23.22
CA GLY A 219 -0.30 -26.03 22.35
C GLY A 219 0.10 -26.12 20.88
N ASP A 220 -0.91 -26.15 20.00
CA ASP A 220 -0.73 -26.38 18.55
C ASP A 220 -0.16 -25.13 17.86
N THR A 221 1.13 -24.89 18.06
CA THR A 221 1.79 -23.65 17.63
C THR A 221 1.85 -23.53 16.09
N PRO A 222 1.38 -22.43 15.48
CA PRO A 222 1.44 -22.21 14.03
C PRO A 222 2.87 -21.96 13.53
N ASN A 223 3.10 -22.12 12.22
CA ASN A 223 4.43 -21.84 11.66
C ASN A 223 4.80 -20.34 11.77
N PRO A 224 6.10 -20.01 11.97
CA PRO A 224 6.62 -18.63 11.94
C PRO A 224 6.18 -17.86 10.70
N ARG A 225 5.93 -16.55 10.85
CA ARG A 225 5.36 -15.71 9.79
C ARG A 225 5.51 -14.22 10.04
N GLY A 226 5.59 -13.46 8.94
CA GLY A 226 5.42 -12.01 8.88
C GLY A 226 4.21 -11.63 8.02
N GLY A 227 3.77 -10.37 8.09
CA GLY A 227 2.71 -9.82 7.23
C GLY A 227 1.33 -10.45 7.47
N HIS A 228 1.11 -11.06 8.63
CA HIS A 228 -0.17 -11.59 9.07
C HIS A 228 -0.96 -10.50 9.81
N SER A 229 -2.28 -10.57 9.76
CA SER A 229 -3.12 -9.73 10.64
C SER A 229 -3.42 -10.45 11.95
N ALA A 230 -3.78 -9.68 12.98
CA ALA A 230 -4.28 -10.17 14.26
C ALA A 230 -5.47 -9.34 14.73
N VAL A 231 -6.45 -9.98 15.37
CA VAL A 231 -7.57 -9.30 16.03
C VAL A 231 -7.86 -9.91 17.40
N LEU A 232 -8.22 -9.08 18.38
CA LEU A 232 -8.74 -9.52 19.67
C LEU A 232 -10.25 -9.74 19.59
N THR A 233 -10.74 -10.91 20.01
CA THR A 233 -12.18 -11.18 20.15
C THR A 233 -12.75 -10.61 21.45
N THR A 234 -14.08 -10.47 21.49
CA THR A 234 -14.83 -10.00 22.67
C THR A 234 -14.69 -10.90 23.92
N ASP A 235 -14.29 -12.15 23.74
CA ASP A 235 -13.99 -13.12 24.82
C ASP A 235 -12.48 -13.33 25.09
N GLY A 236 -11.60 -12.52 24.49
CA GLY A 236 -10.17 -12.46 24.85
C GLY A 236 -9.24 -13.42 24.10
N ARG A 237 -9.65 -13.98 22.96
CA ARG A 237 -8.77 -14.74 22.06
C ARG A 237 -8.09 -13.79 21.08
N ILE A 238 -6.81 -13.99 20.80
CA ILE A 238 -6.16 -13.36 19.63
C ILE A 238 -6.29 -14.33 18.46
N ILE A 239 -6.96 -13.91 17.40
CA ILE A 239 -7.06 -14.65 16.13
C ILE A 239 -6.04 -14.03 15.17
N ILE A 240 -5.18 -14.86 14.58
CA ILE A 240 -4.29 -14.45 13.49
C ILE A 240 -4.74 -15.05 12.16
N TYR A 241 -4.55 -14.32 11.06
CA TYR A 241 -4.81 -14.82 9.71
C TYR A 241 -3.66 -14.56 8.73
N GLY A 242 -3.39 -15.56 7.89
CA GLY A 242 -2.49 -15.50 6.75
C GLY A 242 -1.04 -15.19 7.13
N GLY A 243 -0.42 -14.32 6.34
CA GLY A 243 1.01 -14.02 6.39
C GLY A 243 1.86 -14.98 5.54
N SER A 244 3.15 -14.71 5.51
CA SER A 244 4.15 -15.47 4.74
C SER A 244 5.45 -15.65 5.53
N PHE A 245 6.30 -16.56 5.05
CA PHE A 245 7.69 -16.66 5.48
C PHE A 245 8.60 -16.89 4.27
N LEU A 246 9.86 -16.48 4.37
CA LEU A 246 10.88 -16.71 3.35
C LEU A 246 11.79 -17.87 3.80
N ILE A 247 11.80 -18.97 3.05
CA ILE A 247 12.69 -20.12 3.25
C ILE A 247 13.38 -20.59 1.94
N SER A 248 12.90 -20.18 0.76
CA SER A 248 13.50 -20.61 -0.51
C SER A 248 14.67 -19.71 -0.96
N ALA A 249 15.71 -20.35 -1.52
CA ALA A 249 16.90 -19.68 -2.03
C ALA A 249 16.66 -18.86 -3.32
N ASP A 250 15.46 -18.91 -3.90
CA ASP A 250 15.05 -18.15 -5.08
C ASP A 250 14.28 -16.86 -4.75
N GLY A 251 14.16 -16.51 -3.46
CA GLY A 251 13.54 -15.26 -3.00
C GLY A 251 12.01 -15.28 -2.94
N ARG A 252 11.35 -16.43 -3.11
CA ARG A 252 9.87 -16.52 -3.09
C ARG A 252 9.30 -16.65 -1.67
N TYR A 253 8.35 -15.78 -1.36
CA TYR A 253 7.55 -15.87 -0.15
C TYR A 253 6.67 -17.13 -0.16
N THR A 254 6.83 -17.98 0.84
CA THR A 254 5.97 -19.15 1.07
C THR A 254 4.79 -18.74 1.96
N ALA A 255 3.59 -19.25 1.67
CA ALA A 255 2.41 -19.04 2.49
C ALA A 255 2.59 -19.61 3.92
N ALA A 256 2.19 -18.86 4.95
CA ALA A 256 2.24 -19.34 6.31
C ALA A 256 1.14 -20.37 6.61
N SER A 257 1.48 -21.46 7.31
CA SER A 257 0.56 -22.58 7.56
C SER A 257 0.34 -22.85 9.06
N PRO A 258 -0.90 -23.13 9.50
CA PRO A 258 -2.15 -22.87 8.79
C PRO A 258 -2.37 -21.35 8.62
N ASP A 259 -3.22 -20.92 7.68
CA ASP A 259 -3.59 -19.50 7.57
C ASP A 259 -4.25 -18.99 8.86
N LEU A 260 -5.25 -19.72 9.37
CA LEU A 260 -5.96 -19.43 10.61
C LEU A 260 -5.30 -20.13 11.80
N ALA A 261 -4.91 -19.36 12.82
CA ALA A 261 -4.54 -19.87 14.13
C ALA A 261 -5.07 -18.95 15.24
N VAL A 262 -5.28 -19.51 16.43
CA VAL A 262 -5.92 -18.79 17.54
C VAL A 262 -5.18 -19.04 18.84
N LEU A 263 -4.82 -17.94 19.51
CA LEU A 263 -4.19 -17.88 20.81
C LEU A 263 -5.25 -17.57 21.87
N GLU A 264 -5.56 -18.54 22.72
CA GLU A 264 -6.25 -18.29 23.99
C GLU A 264 -5.29 -17.48 24.89
N THR A 265 -5.78 -16.41 25.54
CA THR A 265 -4.98 -15.59 26.48
C THR A 265 -5.55 -15.55 27.92
N SER A 266 -6.67 -16.25 28.15
CA SER A 266 -7.42 -16.15 29.39
C SER A 266 -6.61 -16.62 30.61
N ASN A 267 -6.75 -15.90 31.74
CA ASN A 267 -6.05 -16.19 33.00
C ASN A 267 -4.51 -16.22 32.88
N ASN A 268 -3.94 -15.42 31.96
CA ASN A 268 -2.52 -15.39 31.62
C ASN A 268 -1.97 -16.74 31.11
N ASN A 269 -2.85 -17.63 30.61
CA ASN A 269 -2.47 -18.87 29.96
C ASN A 269 -2.49 -18.67 28.44
N TYR A 270 -1.32 -18.84 27.81
CA TYR A 270 -1.10 -18.54 26.39
C TYR A 270 -0.99 -19.85 25.60
N VAL A 271 -2.09 -20.24 24.95
CA VAL A 271 -2.22 -21.55 24.28
C VAL A 271 -2.69 -21.39 22.84
N TRP A 272 -1.88 -21.86 21.90
CA TRP A 272 -2.20 -21.92 20.48
C TRP A 272 -3.12 -23.08 20.14
N SER A 273 -3.97 -22.85 19.15
CA SER A 273 -4.81 -23.84 18.49
C SER A 273 -4.84 -23.59 16.98
N LYS A 274 -5.04 -24.65 16.19
CA LYS A 274 -5.15 -24.63 14.72
C LYS A 274 -6.58 -24.98 14.25
N PRO A 275 -7.60 -24.19 14.61
CA PRO A 275 -8.98 -24.52 14.25
C PRO A 275 -9.18 -24.43 12.74
N LYS A 276 -10.02 -25.32 12.21
CA LYS A 276 -10.47 -25.24 10.81
C LYS A 276 -11.77 -24.45 10.75
N ALA A 277 -11.78 -23.39 9.94
CA ALA A 277 -13.02 -22.68 9.61
C ALA A 277 -13.85 -23.47 8.58
N SER A 278 -15.17 -23.43 8.72
CA SER A 278 -16.12 -23.95 7.74
C SER A 278 -16.43 -22.92 6.64
N GLY A 279 -16.93 -23.37 5.49
CA GLY A 279 -17.15 -22.53 4.31
C GLY A 279 -15.96 -22.53 3.33
N ILE A 280 -15.96 -21.59 2.39
CA ILE A 280 -14.85 -21.40 1.44
C ILE A 280 -13.79 -20.53 2.13
N SER A 281 -12.57 -21.05 2.27
CA SER A 281 -11.46 -20.25 2.83
C SER A 281 -10.93 -19.25 1.79
N PRO A 282 -10.58 -18.02 2.19
CA PRO A 282 -9.82 -17.12 1.35
C PRO A 282 -8.48 -17.74 0.91
N PRO A 283 -7.90 -17.27 -0.18
CA PRO A 283 -6.51 -17.58 -0.54
C PRO A 283 -5.52 -17.20 0.57
N THR A 284 -4.33 -17.81 0.52
CA THR A 284 -3.20 -17.48 1.39
C THR A 284 -2.74 -16.05 1.10
N ILE A 285 -2.72 -15.19 2.13
CA ILE A 285 -2.66 -13.74 1.94
C ILE A 285 -1.81 -13.03 3.00
N ALA A 286 -0.93 -12.14 2.58
CA ALA A 286 -0.05 -11.34 3.44
C ALA A 286 -0.27 -9.84 3.23
N TYR A 287 0.18 -9.01 4.17
CA TYR A 287 0.14 -7.55 4.11
C TYR A 287 -1.27 -6.98 3.85
N HIS A 288 -2.27 -7.65 4.44
CA HIS A 288 -3.68 -7.28 4.43
C HIS A 288 -4.05 -6.54 5.72
N ALA A 289 -5.11 -5.74 5.67
CA ALA A 289 -5.71 -5.17 6.89
C ALA A 289 -6.80 -6.10 7.42
N ALA A 290 -6.98 -6.15 8.74
CA ALA A 290 -8.12 -6.83 9.35
C ALA A 290 -8.56 -6.17 10.67
N TYR A 291 -9.86 -6.23 10.95
CA TYR A 291 -10.48 -5.66 12.15
C TYR A 291 -11.62 -6.55 12.65
N LEU A 292 -11.86 -6.57 13.97
CA LEU A 292 -13.08 -7.15 14.51
C LEU A 292 -14.24 -6.14 14.36
N VAL A 293 -15.32 -6.57 13.71
CA VAL A 293 -16.58 -5.85 13.56
C VAL A 293 -17.71 -6.74 14.09
N GLY A 294 -18.26 -6.38 15.25
CA GLY A 294 -19.18 -7.25 15.98
C GLY A 294 -18.47 -8.54 16.42
N ASP A 295 -19.00 -9.70 16.02
CA ASP A 295 -18.35 -11.00 16.24
C ASP A 295 -17.51 -11.48 15.03
N ASN A 296 -17.27 -10.63 14.03
CA ASN A 296 -16.66 -11.03 12.76
C ASN A 296 -15.28 -10.39 12.56
N MET A 297 -14.28 -11.17 12.17
CA MET A 297 -13.02 -10.63 11.66
C MET A 297 -13.22 -10.30 10.18
N ILE A 298 -13.20 -9.02 9.85
CA ILE A 298 -13.23 -8.51 8.48
C ILE A 298 -11.79 -8.39 8.00
N ILE A 299 -11.47 -9.02 6.87
CA ILE A 299 -10.17 -8.97 6.19
C ILE A 299 -10.37 -8.24 4.86
N SER A 300 -9.45 -7.33 4.54
CA SER A 300 -9.55 -6.41 3.41
C SER A 300 -8.21 -6.21 2.72
N PHE A 301 -8.21 -6.33 1.39
CA PHE A 301 -7.02 -6.21 0.54
C PHE A 301 -5.92 -7.22 0.92
N GLY A 302 -4.72 -7.05 0.37
CA GLY A 302 -3.53 -7.87 0.65
C GLY A 302 -2.90 -8.47 -0.60
N ASN A 303 -1.72 -9.06 -0.42
CA ASN A 303 -0.97 -9.76 -1.45
C ASN A 303 -1.25 -11.26 -1.34
N ILE A 304 -1.93 -11.83 -2.34
CA ILE A 304 -2.19 -13.27 -2.42
C ILE A 304 -0.95 -13.97 -2.96
N THR A 305 -0.50 -15.02 -2.27
CA THR A 305 0.68 -15.83 -2.67
C THR A 305 0.55 -16.28 -4.13
N ASP A 306 1.62 -16.08 -4.91
CA ASP A 306 1.72 -16.35 -6.35
C ASP A 306 0.68 -15.68 -7.27
N LYS A 307 -0.18 -14.78 -6.76
CA LYS A 307 -1.21 -14.07 -7.56
C LYS A 307 -1.14 -12.55 -7.51
N GLY A 308 -0.54 -11.95 -6.48
CA GLY A 308 -0.40 -10.50 -6.36
C GLY A 308 -1.54 -9.83 -5.58
N PRO A 309 -1.70 -8.50 -5.73
CA PRO A 309 -2.66 -7.70 -4.95
C PRO A 309 -4.12 -8.11 -5.17
N THR A 310 -4.96 -8.02 -4.13
CA THR A 310 -6.43 -8.24 -4.22
C THR A 310 -7.22 -7.03 -3.71
N SER A 311 -8.46 -6.89 -4.19
CA SER A 311 -9.49 -5.97 -3.68
C SER A 311 -10.61 -6.68 -2.90
N ASN A 312 -10.50 -8.00 -2.73
CA ASN A 312 -11.54 -8.80 -2.07
C ASN A 312 -11.71 -8.45 -0.58
N LEU A 313 -12.95 -8.63 -0.10
CA LEU A 313 -13.28 -8.62 1.33
C LEU A 313 -13.70 -10.02 1.78
N TYR A 314 -13.16 -10.45 2.92
CA TYR A 314 -13.50 -11.73 3.54
C TYR A 314 -13.97 -11.50 4.97
N ALA A 315 -14.98 -12.26 5.43
CA ALA A 315 -15.49 -12.17 6.79
C ALA A 315 -15.46 -13.55 7.46
N LEU A 316 -14.73 -13.67 8.58
CA LEU A 316 -14.71 -14.85 9.44
C LEU A 316 -15.60 -14.61 10.66
N GLY A 317 -16.64 -15.41 10.85
CA GLY A 317 -17.40 -15.45 12.10
C GLY A 317 -16.56 -16.08 13.21
N THR A 318 -16.35 -15.33 14.31
CA THR A 318 -15.44 -15.71 15.42
C THR A 318 -16.17 -16.09 16.71
N LYS A 319 -17.50 -15.89 16.77
CA LYS A 319 -18.35 -15.99 17.97
C LYS A 319 -18.28 -17.34 18.68
N ASP A 320 -18.43 -18.42 17.93
CA ASP A 320 -18.29 -19.78 18.45
C ASP A 320 -16.84 -20.23 18.26
N LYS A 321 -16.10 -20.30 19.37
CA LYS A 321 -14.69 -20.71 19.35
C LYS A 321 -14.45 -22.16 18.93
N ASN A 322 -15.51 -22.97 18.78
CA ASN A 322 -15.45 -24.33 18.27
C ASN A 322 -15.87 -24.43 16.80
N ASN A 323 -16.44 -23.36 16.21
CA ASN A 323 -17.07 -23.37 14.89
C ASN A 323 -16.88 -22.02 14.17
N TYR A 324 -15.63 -21.71 13.84
CA TYR A 324 -15.30 -20.61 12.95
C TYR A 324 -15.92 -20.86 11.56
N LYS A 325 -16.42 -19.80 10.92
CA LYS A 325 -17.09 -19.92 9.62
C LYS A 325 -16.82 -18.72 8.73
N TRP A 326 -16.39 -18.97 7.50
CA TRP A 326 -16.32 -17.95 6.45
C TRP A 326 -17.74 -17.59 5.98
N LEU A 327 -18.05 -16.29 6.00
CA LEU A 327 -19.41 -15.77 5.83
C LEU A 327 -19.71 -15.26 4.41
N THR A 328 -18.68 -14.94 3.62
CA THR A 328 -18.82 -14.37 2.28
C THR A 328 -18.22 -15.26 1.19
N SER A 329 -19.06 -15.63 0.21
CA SER A 329 -18.63 -15.86 -1.17
C SER A 329 -18.92 -14.57 -1.94
N LEU A 330 -17.92 -13.70 -2.06
CA LEU A 330 -17.99 -12.46 -2.87
C LEU A 330 -17.34 -12.61 -4.25
N ASP A 331 -16.84 -13.80 -4.59
CA ASP A 331 -16.30 -14.09 -5.92
C ASP A 331 -17.42 -14.32 -6.94
N ILE A 332 -17.30 -13.63 -8.07
CA ILE A 332 -18.22 -13.74 -9.21
C ILE A 332 -17.84 -14.97 -10.03
N GLU A 333 -18.68 -16.00 -10.04
CA GLU A 333 -18.78 -16.90 -11.19
C GLU A 333 -20.22 -17.39 -11.40
N ALA A 334 -20.68 -17.39 -12.65
CA ALA A 334 -22.08 -17.61 -12.97
C ALA A 334 -22.44 -19.10 -13.00
N SER A 335 -22.96 -19.62 -11.88
CA SER A 335 -23.39 -21.02 -11.74
C SER A 335 -24.68 -21.32 -12.52
N VAL A 336 -24.60 -21.40 -13.85
CA VAL A 336 -25.66 -21.94 -14.71
C VAL A 336 -25.73 -23.45 -14.51
N PRO A 337 -26.85 -24.03 -14.04
CA PRO A 337 -26.97 -25.48 -13.88
C PRO A 337 -27.00 -26.19 -15.26
N PRO A 338 -26.35 -27.35 -15.42
CA PRO A 338 -26.43 -28.14 -16.65
C PRO A 338 -27.82 -28.83 -16.76
N GLY A 339 -28.82 -28.12 -17.28
CA GLY A 339 -30.21 -28.57 -17.31
C GLY A 339 -30.95 -28.25 -18.62
N THR A 340 -31.16 -29.28 -19.45
CA THR A 340 -32.16 -29.37 -20.54
C THR A 340 -32.27 -28.20 -21.54
N ILE A 341 -31.74 -28.42 -22.76
CA ILE A 341 -32.02 -27.59 -23.93
C ILE A 341 -33.51 -27.65 -24.29
N SER A 342 -34.13 -26.49 -24.50
CA SER A 342 -35.34 -26.32 -25.30
C SER A 342 -35.30 -24.96 -25.99
N PRO A 343 -35.67 -24.86 -27.29
CA PRO A 343 -35.46 -23.63 -28.06
C PRO A 343 -36.50 -22.57 -27.71
N VAL A 344 -36.11 -21.59 -26.90
CA VAL A 344 -36.86 -20.34 -26.69
C VAL A 344 -36.31 -19.28 -27.64
N ASN A 345 -37.21 -18.58 -28.34
CA ASN A 345 -36.82 -17.71 -29.45
C ASN A 345 -36.04 -16.47 -28.99
N ASN A 346 -34.91 -16.20 -29.64
CA ASN A 346 -34.10 -15.00 -29.41
C ASN A 346 -34.83 -13.72 -29.87
N THR A 347 -35.47 -13.01 -28.94
CA THR A 347 -35.69 -11.56 -29.10
C THR A 347 -34.39 -10.83 -28.79
N SER A 348 -33.63 -10.49 -29.83
CA SER A 348 -32.33 -9.83 -29.71
C SER A 348 -32.43 -8.48 -28.99
N SER A 349 -31.83 -8.38 -27.80
CA SER A 349 -31.61 -7.08 -27.13
C SER A 349 -30.62 -6.24 -27.94
N ASN A 350 -31.07 -5.10 -28.44
CA ASN A 350 -30.34 -4.24 -29.39
C ASN A 350 -29.18 -3.43 -28.76
N THR A 351 -28.45 -4.01 -27.80
CA THR A 351 -27.37 -3.35 -27.04
C THR A 351 -26.26 -2.81 -27.95
N GLY A 352 -25.85 -3.60 -28.96
CA GLY A 352 -24.85 -3.15 -29.94
C GLY A 352 -25.33 -2.00 -30.83
N ALA A 353 -26.63 -1.94 -31.16
CA ALA A 353 -27.20 -0.82 -31.91
C ALA A 353 -27.34 0.44 -31.03
N LEU A 354 -27.61 0.30 -29.73
CA LEU A 354 -27.61 1.41 -28.78
C LEU A 354 -26.21 2.04 -28.65
N VAL A 355 -25.18 1.21 -28.42
CA VAL A 355 -23.79 1.66 -28.31
C VAL A 355 -23.31 2.31 -29.63
N GLY A 356 -23.62 1.68 -30.78
CA GLY A 356 -23.33 2.24 -32.09
C GLY A 356 -24.01 3.59 -32.36
N ALA A 357 -25.27 3.76 -31.93
CA ALA A 357 -25.99 5.02 -32.07
C ALA A 357 -25.40 6.15 -31.20
N ILE A 358 -24.95 5.84 -29.98
CA ILE A 358 -24.33 6.81 -29.08
C ILE A 358 -22.98 7.28 -29.64
N ILE A 359 -22.10 6.35 -30.02
CA ILE A 359 -20.78 6.65 -30.60
C ILE A 359 -20.93 7.41 -31.93
N GLY A 360 -21.84 6.96 -32.81
CA GLY A 360 -22.14 7.64 -34.08
C GLY A 360 -22.68 9.06 -33.89
N SER A 361 -23.49 9.30 -32.85
CA SER A 361 -24.02 10.63 -32.54
C SER A 361 -22.94 11.58 -32.02
N LEU A 362 -22.04 11.11 -31.16
CA LEU A 362 -20.91 11.89 -30.64
C LEU A 362 -19.94 12.29 -31.76
N ILE A 363 -19.57 11.34 -32.63
CA ILE A 363 -18.72 11.61 -33.81
C ILE A 363 -19.43 12.56 -34.78
N GLY A 364 -20.73 12.36 -35.03
CA GLY A 364 -21.54 13.24 -35.87
C GLY A 364 -21.58 14.69 -35.36
N LEU A 365 -21.74 14.89 -34.05
CA LEU A 365 -21.72 16.21 -33.42
C LEU A 365 -20.34 16.89 -33.50
N LEU A 366 -19.25 16.14 -33.29
CA LEU A 366 -17.88 16.63 -33.46
C LEU A 366 -17.60 17.06 -34.91
N LEU A 367 -18.02 16.25 -35.90
CA LEU A 367 -17.85 16.56 -37.31
C LEU A 367 -18.72 17.76 -37.75
N LEU A 368 -19.94 17.89 -37.23
CA LEU A 368 -20.80 19.06 -37.46
C LEU A 368 -20.18 20.34 -36.85
N GLY A 369 -19.64 20.25 -35.62
CA GLY A 369 -18.94 21.37 -34.98
C GLY A 369 -17.70 21.81 -35.76
N GLY A 370 -16.85 20.86 -36.16
CA GLY A 370 -15.67 21.11 -36.99
C GLY A 370 -16.03 21.69 -38.37
N GLY A 371 -17.06 21.14 -39.02
CA GLY A 371 -17.57 21.62 -40.31
C GLY A 371 -18.13 23.05 -40.24
N LEU A 372 -18.91 23.37 -39.20
CA LEU A 372 -19.42 24.72 -38.96
C LEU A 372 -18.30 25.72 -38.65
N PHE A 373 -17.29 25.33 -37.86
CA PHE A 373 -16.10 26.15 -37.61
C PHE A 373 -15.29 26.41 -38.88
N TRP A 374 -15.08 25.37 -39.70
CA TRP A 374 -14.38 25.49 -40.98
C TRP A 374 -15.15 26.37 -41.97
N PHE A 375 -16.47 26.19 -42.09
CA PHE A 375 -17.34 27.02 -42.95
C PHE A 375 -17.38 28.49 -42.49
N TYR A 376 -17.43 28.74 -41.18
CA TYR A 376 -17.30 30.08 -40.59
C TYR A 376 -15.95 30.73 -40.95
N ARG A 377 -14.83 30.00 -40.77
CA ARG A 377 -13.49 30.46 -41.14
C ARG A 377 -13.35 30.72 -42.63
N PHE A 378 -13.92 29.86 -43.47
CA PHE A 378 -13.92 29.99 -44.93
C PHE A 378 -14.69 31.23 -45.39
N ASN A 379 -15.92 31.45 -44.91
CA ASN A 379 -16.69 32.65 -45.24
C ASN A 379 -16.10 33.94 -44.64
N LYS A 380 -15.44 33.87 -43.47
CA LYS A 380 -14.67 35.02 -42.94
C LYS A 380 -13.53 35.40 -43.87
N ASN A 381 -12.82 34.42 -44.43
CA ASN A 381 -11.74 34.66 -45.40
C ASN A 381 -12.25 35.20 -46.75
N ARG A 382 -13.40 34.72 -47.26
CA ARG A 382 -13.96 35.23 -48.54
C ARG A 382 -14.29 36.73 -48.49
N LYS A 383 -14.78 37.22 -47.35
CA LYS A 383 -15.05 38.67 -47.14
C LYS A 383 -13.80 39.56 -47.12
N MET A 384 -12.59 38.98 -47.17
CA MET A 384 -11.32 39.71 -47.25
C MET A 384 -10.81 39.86 -48.70
N MET A 385 -11.49 39.27 -49.70
CA MET A 385 -11.03 39.23 -51.11
C MET A 385 -11.88 40.07 -52.07
N GLU A 386 -12.95 40.71 -51.60
CA GLU A 386 -13.94 41.42 -52.44
C GLU A 386 -13.67 42.95 -52.51
N GLY A 387 -12.44 43.38 -52.19
CA GLY A 387 -12.13 44.78 -51.83
C GLY A 387 -10.76 45.31 -52.21
N VAL A 388 -10.13 44.83 -53.30
CA VAL A 388 -8.94 45.48 -53.91
C VAL A 388 -9.09 45.48 -55.43
N ILE A 389 -8.96 46.67 -56.05
CA ILE A 389 -8.79 46.85 -57.50
C ILE A 389 -7.58 47.75 -57.68
N GLU A 390 -6.47 47.22 -58.22
CA GLU A 390 -5.31 48.01 -58.66
C GLU A 390 -4.73 47.47 -59.97
N THR A 391 -3.91 48.29 -60.64
CA THR A 391 -3.57 48.23 -62.07
C THR A 391 -2.17 47.63 -62.37
N PRO A 392 -1.87 47.20 -63.61
CA PRO A 392 -0.71 46.35 -63.92
C PRO A 392 0.60 47.08 -64.34
N GLY A 393 1.73 46.40 -64.10
CA GLY A 393 3.12 46.73 -64.53
C GLY A 393 4.12 46.40 -63.40
N GLU A 394 5.35 45.88 -63.61
CA GLU A 394 6.08 45.39 -64.81
C GLU A 394 7.10 44.29 -64.34
N SER A 395 8.03 43.79 -65.18
CA SER A 395 8.96 42.64 -64.92
C SER A 395 10.40 43.09 -64.50
N THR A 396 11.42 42.26 -64.18
CA THR A 396 11.83 40.85 -64.46
C THR A 396 12.49 40.16 -63.22
N ASP A 397 13.52 39.32 -63.35
CA ASP A 397 13.47 37.83 -63.36
C ASP A 397 14.85 37.21 -62.95
N VAL A 398 14.91 35.88 -62.72
CA VAL A 398 16.08 34.98 -62.45
C VAL A 398 17.03 35.31 -61.26
N GLY A 399 17.78 34.37 -60.64
CA GLY A 399 17.86 32.90 -60.74
C GLY A 399 19.15 32.31 -60.08
N PHE A 400 19.31 30.97 -60.06
CA PHE A 400 20.54 30.19 -59.70
C PHE A 400 21.03 30.19 -58.21
N SER A 401 21.82 29.22 -57.68
CA SER A 401 21.93 27.76 -57.96
C SER A 401 22.73 26.94 -56.91
N ARG A 402 22.14 25.83 -56.46
CA ARG A 402 22.69 24.47 -56.16
C ARG A 402 24.23 24.23 -56.18
N ARG A 403 24.77 23.59 -55.11
CA ARG A 403 25.63 22.38 -55.21
C ARG A 403 25.75 21.55 -53.91
N HIS A 404 26.04 20.26 -54.06
CA HIS A 404 26.46 19.24 -53.07
C HIS A 404 27.83 18.67 -53.51
N GLU A 405 28.63 18.12 -52.60
CA GLU A 405 29.50 16.95 -52.87
C GLU A 405 30.03 16.33 -51.56
N THR A 406 30.68 15.16 -51.64
CA THR A 406 31.00 14.26 -50.50
C THR A 406 32.26 13.44 -50.75
N MET A 407 33.07 13.14 -49.72
CA MET A 407 33.77 11.83 -49.55
C MET A 407 34.52 11.71 -48.21
N ASN A 408 34.83 10.46 -47.81
CA ASN A 408 35.57 10.10 -46.59
C ASN A 408 37.02 9.65 -46.88
N SER A 409 37.92 9.84 -45.92
CA SER A 409 39.08 8.94 -45.66
C SER A 409 39.52 9.04 -44.18
N THR A 410 40.54 8.29 -43.76
CA THR A 410 40.63 7.74 -42.39
C THR A 410 41.89 8.15 -41.59
N THR A 411 41.90 7.79 -40.30
CA THR A 411 43.04 7.55 -39.36
C THR A 411 43.79 8.70 -38.66
N THR A 412 43.48 8.84 -37.36
CA THR A 412 44.42 8.73 -36.19
C THR A 412 45.49 9.80 -35.90
N SER A 413 45.37 10.47 -34.74
CA SER A 413 46.44 10.62 -33.70
C SER A 413 45.96 11.38 -32.44
N GLN A 414 46.77 11.40 -31.36
CA GLN A 414 46.38 11.80 -29.99
C GLN A 414 46.87 13.19 -29.54
N SER A 415 46.15 13.83 -28.62
CA SER A 415 46.66 14.55 -27.42
C SER A 415 45.45 15.07 -26.61
N SER A 416 45.31 14.99 -25.28
CA SER A 416 46.22 14.99 -24.10
C SER A 416 46.70 16.39 -23.65
N TYR A 417 46.13 16.89 -22.55
CA TYR A 417 46.68 17.97 -21.74
C TYR A 417 46.35 17.77 -20.25
N ASP A 418 47.39 17.67 -19.42
CA ASP A 418 47.32 17.75 -17.96
C ASP A 418 47.31 19.21 -17.48
N TYR A 419 46.83 19.43 -16.25
CA TYR A 419 47.46 20.42 -15.37
C TYR A 419 47.45 19.97 -13.90
N SER A 420 48.36 20.54 -13.11
CA SER A 420 49.00 19.81 -12.00
C SER A 420 48.62 20.26 -10.57
N ARG A 421 48.96 19.39 -9.61
CA ARG A 421 48.96 19.63 -8.16
C ARG A 421 49.62 20.95 -7.78
N ASN A 422 49.21 21.49 -6.63
CA ASN A 422 50.17 22.08 -5.71
C ASN A 422 49.80 21.82 -4.24
N SER A 423 50.79 21.70 -3.36
CA SER A 423 50.60 21.44 -1.92
C SER A 423 51.65 22.21 -1.12
N THR A 424 51.26 22.84 -0.02
CA THR A 424 52.21 23.49 0.91
C THR A 424 51.91 23.10 2.35
N ASN A 425 52.99 22.90 3.12
CA ASN A 425 52.97 22.55 4.55
C ASN A 425 53.41 23.78 5.36
N THR A 426 52.89 23.98 6.58
CA THR A 426 53.57 24.81 7.59
C THR A 426 53.26 24.34 9.02
N LYS A 427 54.18 24.63 9.95
CA LYS A 427 54.39 23.94 11.22
C LYS A 427 53.46 24.36 12.38
N VAL A 428 53.06 23.36 13.16
CA VAL A 428 53.30 23.17 14.63
C VAL A 428 53.66 24.39 15.49
N GLU A 429 52.92 24.55 16.59
CA GLU A 429 53.45 24.89 17.94
C GLU A 429 52.56 24.20 19.02
N GLU A 430 53.04 24.05 20.27
CA GLU A 430 52.48 23.12 21.28
C GLU A 430 51.97 23.77 22.58
N GLY A 431 51.03 23.08 23.25
CA GLY A 431 50.80 23.12 24.70
C GLY A 431 49.48 23.75 25.19
N ASP A 432 48.92 23.37 26.34
CA ASP A 432 49.12 22.15 27.15
C ASP A 432 47.96 21.96 28.15
N HIS A 433 47.66 20.71 28.56
CA HIS A 433 46.78 20.30 29.67
C HIS A 433 45.26 20.68 29.55
N SER A 434 44.28 19.88 30.02
CA SER A 434 44.32 18.62 30.79
C SER A 434 43.07 17.74 30.65
N LYS A 435 43.27 16.41 30.67
CA LYS A 435 42.38 15.36 31.23
C LYS A 435 40.90 15.30 30.81
N GLU A 436 40.56 14.28 30.02
CA GLU A 436 39.35 13.46 30.25
C GLU A 436 39.60 12.00 29.82
N PHE A 437 38.76 11.06 30.26
CA PHE A 437 38.92 9.62 29.99
C PHE A 437 38.16 9.18 28.72
N PRO A 438 38.60 8.13 27.99
CA PRO A 438 38.18 7.91 26.62
C PRO A 438 36.81 7.20 26.49
N PRO A 439 35.99 7.56 25.49
CA PRO A 439 34.89 6.72 25.02
C PRO A 439 35.44 5.51 24.24
N SER A 440 34.83 4.34 24.41
CA SER A 440 35.26 3.09 23.79
C SER A 440 34.79 2.95 22.33
N ASN A 441 35.40 3.72 21.43
CA ASN A 441 35.22 3.51 19.99
C ASN A 441 35.98 2.27 19.52
N LEU A 442 35.25 1.20 19.19
CA LEU A 442 35.74 0.10 18.34
C LEU A 442 35.10 0.21 16.95
N SER A 443 35.58 1.17 16.18
CA SER A 443 35.20 1.35 14.77
C SER A 443 35.84 0.25 13.91
N ILE A 444 35.14 -0.86 13.70
CA ILE A 444 35.51 -1.85 12.68
C ILE A 444 35.08 -1.28 11.32
N GLN A 445 36.02 -0.62 10.63
CA GLN A 445 35.84 -0.31 9.21
C GLN A 445 35.91 -1.62 8.40
N TYR A 446 34.80 -1.99 7.78
CA TYR A 446 34.85 -2.82 6.59
C TYR A 446 34.98 -1.89 5.38
N ASN A 447 36.21 -1.79 4.85
CA ASN A 447 36.39 -1.34 3.48
C ASN A 447 35.74 -2.38 2.56
N LEU A 448 34.80 -1.94 1.72
CA LEU A 448 34.40 -2.68 0.53
C LEU A 448 35.21 -2.15 -0.66
N ASP A 449 36.53 -2.35 -0.57
CA ASP A 449 37.40 -2.29 -1.75
C ASP A 449 37.12 -3.58 -2.55
N ILE A 450 36.41 -3.46 -3.66
CA ILE A 450 36.12 -4.57 -4.57
C ILE A 450 37.28 -4.63 -5.57
N ASP A 451 38.31 -5.41 -5.23
CA ASP A 451 39.28 -5.90 -6.19
C ASP A 451 38.67 -7.09 -6.95
N ASP A 452 38.27 -6.87 -8.20
CA ASP A 452 37.93 -7.94 -9.15
C ASP A 452 39.23 -8.64 -9.61
N ASP A 453 39.63 -9.73 -8.95
CA ASP A 453 40.38 -10.88 -9.52
C ASP A 453 40.81 -11.87 -8.40
N ASP A 454 39.97 -12.87 -8.06
CA ASP A 454 40.47 -14.17 -7.57
C ASP A 454 39.39 -15.27 -7.71
N ASP A 455 39.70 -16.31 -8.50
CA ASP A 455 38.75 -17.33 -8.97
C ASP A 455 39.01 -18.67 -8.26
N ASP A 456 38.76 -18.74 -6.94
CA ASP A 456 38.76 -20.02 -6.20
C ASP A 456 37.82 -20.01 -4.98
N LYS A 457 36.70 -20.74 -5.06
CA LYS A 457 35.69 -20.85 -3.98
C LYS A 457 35.69 -22.23 -3.32
N GLU A 458 36.58 -22.44 -2.35
CA GLU A 458 36.40 -23.52 -1.38
C GLU A 458 35.16 -23.24 -0.50
N PHE A 459 34.11 -24.03 -0.69
CA PHE A 459 32.93 -23.99 0.17
C PHE A 459 33.27 -24.50 1.57
N ARG A 460 33.23 -23.60 2.57
CA ARG A 460 33.30 -24.01 3.99
C ARG A 460 32.10 -24.89 4.34
N VAL A 461 32.36 -26.19 4.47
CA VAL A 461 31.38 -27.19 4.94
C VAL A 461 30.88 -26.81 6.33
N LEU A 462 29.56 -26.88 6.54
CA LEU A 462 28.95 -26.60 7.84
C LEU A 462 29.38 -27.64 8.89
N PRO A 463 29.53 -27.26 10.18
CA PRO A 463 29.72 -28.22 11.27
C PRO A 463 28.67 -29.34 11.24
N GLU A 464 29.09 -30.57 11.52
CA GLU A 464 28.26 -31.79 11.40
C GLU A 464 26.91 -31.68 12.16
N GLU A 465 26.95 -31.04 13.33
CA GLU A 465 25.79 -30.74 14.20
C GLU A 465 24.71 -29.85 13.55
N LEU A 466 25.06 -29.14 12.47
CA LEU A 466 24.20 -28.23 11.72
C LEU A 466 23.86 -28.75 10.31
N GLN A 467 24.34 -29.94 9.93
CA GLN A 467 24.01 -30.53 8.63
C GLN A 467 22.60 -31.15 8.67
N PRO A 468 21.82 -31.10 7.56
CA PRO A 468 20.42 -31.56 7.55
C PRO A 468 20.24 -32.99 8.05
N GLU A 469 21.17 -33.87 7.68
CA GLU A 469 21.19 -35.30 8.03
C GLU A 469 21.31 -35.55 9.55
N TYR A 470 21.99 -34.65 10.29
CA TYR A 470 22.07 -34.70 11.74
C TYR A 470 20.76 -34.22 12.40
N LEU A 471 20.13 -33.19 11.82
CA LEU A 471 18.88 -32.62 12.33
C LEU A 471 17.69 -33.56 12.09
N GLU A 472 17.55 -34.15 10.90
CA GLU A 472 16.52 -35.15 10.60
C GLU A 472 16.61 -36.35 11.54
N LYS A 473 17.82 -36.77 11.93
CA LYS A 473 18.07 -37.91 12.83
C LYS A 473 17.92 -37.58 14.31
N LYS A 474 17.68 -36.31 14.66
CA LYS A 474 17.50 -35.83 16.03
C LYS A 474 16.04 -35.47 16.36
N TYR A 475 15.23 -35.21 15.33
CA TYR A 475 13.84 -34.74 15.47
C TYR A 475 12.79 -35.62 14.75
N ASN A 476 13.20 -36.79 14.25
CA ASN A 476 12.33 -37.93 13.89
C ASN A 476 12.71 -39.18 14.71
#